data_AF-A0A388P6J8-F1
#
_entry.id   AF-A0A388P6J8-F1
#
_cell.length_a   1.000
_cell.length_b   1.000
_cell.length_c   1.000
_cell.angle_alpha   90.00
_cell.angle_beta   90.00
_cell.angle_gamma   90.00
#
_symmetry.space_group_name_H-M   'P 1'
#
loop_
_entity.id
_entity.type
_entity.pdbx_description
1 polymer ?
#
loop_
_entity_poly.entity_id
_entity_poly.type
_entity_poly.pdbx_seq_one_letter_code
_entity_poly.pdbx_strand_id
1 'polypeptide(L)'
;MARKAHISHMVCTYKLYLLNRHLFVDLPEGRTLIDTGAPFSSSTSGRLTWQNQNHGVNKGGYMGFTFDKLSAEIGAQVDALLGMDLLAQTTLLFDVAHRT
;
A
#
# COMPACT_ATOMS: atom_id res chain seq x y z
N MET A 1 19.61 -12.97 33.61
CA MET A 1 19.06 -11.63 33.34
C MET A 1 18.58 -11.59 31.90
N ALA A 2 17.27 -11.46 31.66
CA ALA A 2 16.73 -11.33 30.31
C ALA A 2 17.02 -9.92 29.79
N ARG A 3 17.78 -9.80 28.68
CA ARG A 3 17.92 -8.54 27.97
C ARG A 3 16.54 -8.16 27.42
N LYS A 4 15.96 -7.07 27.93
CA LYS A 4 14.84 -6.39 27.27
C LYS A 4 15.36 -5.97 25.89
N ALA A 5 14.90 -6.66 24.84
CA ALA A 5 15.14 -6.20 23.48
C ALA A 5 14.51 -4.82 23.37
N HIS A 6 15.32 -3.78 23.15
CA HIS A 6 14.82 -2.51 22.66
C HIS A 6 14.22 -2.80 21.28
N ILE A 7 12.90 -2.92 21.22
CA ILE A 7 12.19 -2.87 19.94
C ILE A 7 12.28 -1.41 19.52
N SER A 8 13.30 -1.08 18.75
CA SER A 8 13.29 0.13 17.95
C SER A 8 12.12 -0.04 16.98
N HIS A 9 10.96 0.51 17.31
CA HIS A 9 9.85 0.59 16.37
C HIS A 9 10.32 1.49 15.24
N MET A 10 10.68 0.87 14.12
CA MET A 10 11.08 1.60 12.94
C MET A 10 9.85 2.30 12.39
N VAL A 11 9.82 3.63 12.50
CA VAL A 11 8.72 4.45 11.98
C VAL A 11 8.91 4.61 10.48
N CYS A 12 7.97 4.08 9.69
CA CYS A 12 7.92 4.30 8.25
C CYS A 12 6.95 5.45 7.96
N THR A 13 7.40 6.47 7.23
CA THR A 13 6.54 7.58 6.80
C THR A 13 6.27 7.47 5.32
N TYR A 14 5.00 7.38 4.93
CA TYR A 14 4.56 7.35 3.55
C TYR A 14 3.81 8.63 3.23
N LYS A 15 4.15 9.27 2.11
CA LYS A 15 3.41 10.43 1.64
C LYS A 15 2.08 9.97 1.04
N LEU A 16 1.01 10.16 1.79
CA LEU A 16 -0.34 9.92 1.30
C LEU A 16 -0.78 11.07 0.39
N TYR A 17 -1.42 10.76 -0.73
CA TYR A 17 -2.03 11.77 -1.59
C TYR A 17 -3.34 11.28 -2.18
N LEU A 18 -4.24 12.23 -2.48
CA LEU A 18 -5.46 11.95 -3.21
C LEU A 18 -5.25 12.16 -4.71
N LEU A 19 -5.73 11.21 -5.50
CA LEU A 19 -5.86 11.33 -6.94
C LEU A 19 -7.20 10.73 -7.35
N ASN A 20 -8.04 11.50 -8.06
CA ASN A 20 -9.40 11.11 -8.44
C ASN A 20 -10.23 10.51 -7.27
N ARG A 21 -10.14 11.12 -6.08
CA ARG A 21 -10.84 10.68 -4.86
C ARG A 21 -10.36 9.33 -4.26
N HIS A 22 -9.25 8.78 -4.76
CA HIS A 22 -8.62 7.57 -4.23
C HIS A 22 -7.32 7.92 -3.51
N LEU A 23 -7.01 7.17 -2.46
CA LEU A 23 -5.81 7.36 -1.64
C LEU A 23 -4.64 6.54 -2.19
N PHE A 24 -3.50 7.19 -2.36
CA PHE A 24 -2.31 6.59 -2.90
C PHE A 24 -1.09 6.86 -2.02
N VAL A 25 -0.14 5.93 -2.11
CA VAL A 25 1.24 6.10 -1.70
C VAL A 25 2.14 5.66 -2.86
N ASP A 26 3.32 6.27 -2.99
CA ASP A 26 4.33 5.78 -3.93
C ASP A 26 5.26 4.82 -3.18
N LEU A 27 5.31 3.58 -3.65
CA LEU A 27 6.25 2.56 -3.21
C LEU A 27 7.28 2.32 -4.32
N PRO A 28 8.39 1.61 -4.04
CA PRO A 28 9.35 1.22 -5.08
C PRO A 28 8.73 0.53 -6.29
N GLU A 29 7.63 -0.22 -6.09
CA GLU A 29 6.91 -0.91 -7.15
C GLU A 29 5.96 -0.02 -7.96
N GLY A 30 5.82 1.26 -7.60
CA GLY A 30 5.00 2.25 -8.29
C GLY A 30 3.87 2.81 -7.44
N ARG A 31 2.88 3.39 -8.12
CA ARG A 31 1.73 4.03 -7.48
C ARG A 31 0.82 2.96 -6.89
N THR A 32 0.76 2.95 -5.57
CA THR A 32 0.04 1.93 -4.80
C THR A 32 -1.25 2.51 -4.23
N LEU A 33 -2.38 1.93 -4.62
CA LEU A 33 -3.69 2.25 -4.08
C LEU A 33 -3.81 1.72 -2.65
N ILE A 34 -4.26 2.56 -1.72
CA ILE A 34 -4.64 2.14 -0.36
C ILE A 34 -6.11 1.74 -0.39
N ASP A 35 -6.39 0.45 -0.16
CA ASP A 35 -7.77 -0.07 -0.20
C ASP A 35 -8.09 -0.89 1.05
N THR A 36 -8.79 -0.28 2.00
CA THR A 36 -9.25 -0.95 3.22
C THR A 36 -10.42 -1.90 2.99
N GLY A 37 -11.07 -1.85 1.81
CA GLY A 37 -12.11 -2.78 1.39
C GLY A 37 -11.57 -4.06 0.77
N ALA A 38 -10.28 -4.09 0.42
CA ALA A 38 -9.64 -5.25 -0.18
C ALA A 38 -9.03 -6.20 0.85
N PRO A 39 -9.45 -7.47 0.94
CA PRO A 39 -8.82 -8.46 1.82
C PRO A 39 -7.35 -8.77 1.52
N PHE A 40 -6.88 -8.60 0.29
CA PHE A 40 -5.53 -9.03 -0.13
C PHE A 40 -4.82 -7.96 -0.96
N SER A 41 -3.51 -7.88 -0.80
CA SER A 41 -2.63 -7.00 -1.57
C SER A 41 -2.26 -7.64 -2.92
N SER A 42 -1.97 -6.80 -3.91
CA SER A 42 -1.53 -7.23 -5.23
C SER A 42 -0.62 -6.20 -5.90
N SER A 43 0.21 -6.65 -6.84
CA SER A 43 1.06 -5.75 -7.64
C SER A 43 1.36 -6.32 -9.03
N THR A 44 1.83 -5.48 -9.93
CA THR A 44 2.30 -5.90 -11.26
C THR A 44 3.50 -6.86 -11.18
N SER A 45 4.36 -6.70 -10.16
CA SER A 45 5.56 -7.52 -9.96
C SER A 45 5.32 -8.79 -9.14
N GLY A 46 4.22 -8.87 -8.39
CA GLY A 46 3.98 -9.91 -7.38
C GLY A 46 4.75 -9.69 -6.06
N ARG A 47 5.33 -8.50 -5.88
CA ARG A 47 6.03 -8.06 -4.67
C ARG A 47 5.58 -6.67 -4.26
N LEU A 48 5.63 -6.37 -2.97
CA LEU A 48 5.36 -5.03 -2.42
C LEU A 48 6.35 -4.69 -1.31
N THR A 49 6.93 -3.49 -1.36
CA THR A 49 7.83 -2.99 -0.31
C THR A 49 7.03 -2.16 0.70
N TRP A 50 6.68 -2.78 1.82
CA TRP A 50 5.84 -2.22 2.87
C TRP A 50 6.48 -2.40 4.25
N GLN A 51 6.49 -1.33 5.06
CA GLN A 51 7.19 -1.25 6.34
C GLN A 51 8.67 -1.67 6.29
N ASN A 52 9.38 -1.24 5.23
CA ASN A 52 10.76 -1.62 4.92
C ASN A 52 10.99 -3.15 4.83
N GLN A 53 9.93 -3.91 4.56
CA GLN A 53 9.97 -5.33 4.28
C GLN A 53 9.41 -5.58 2.88
N ASN A 54 9.88 -6.65 2.26
CA ASN A 54 9.37 -7.05 0.96
C ASN A 54 8.40 -8.23 1.14
N HIS A 55 7.17 -8.05 0.69
CA HIS A 55 6.08 -9.00 0.84
C HIS A 55 5.77 -9.66 -0.50
N GLY A 56 5.59 -10.98 -0.50
CA GLY A 56 5.03 -11.69 -1.65
C GLY A 56 3.53 -11.44 -1.71
N VAL A 57 3.02 -10.99 -2.85
CA VAL A 57 1.61 -10.63 -3.05
C VAL A 57 1.08 -11.18 -4.37
N ASN A 58 -0.24 -11.11 -4.57
CA ASN A 58 -0.84 -11.57 -5.82
C ASN A 58 -0.30 -10.77 -7.02
N LYS A 59 0.07 -11.47 -8.09
CA LYS A 59 0.59 -10.84 -9.31
C LYS A 59 -0.52 -10.58 -10.32
N GLY A 60 -0.51 -9.39 -10.92
CA GLY A 60 -1.21 -9.12 -12.19
C GLY A 60 -2.65 -8.61 -12.06
N GLY A 61 -3.15 -8.37 -10.85
CA GLY A 61 -4.45 -7.74 -10.66
C GLY A 61 -5.15 -8.08 -9.35
N TYR A 62 -6.38 -7.61 -9.24
CA TYR A 62 -7.23 -7.76 -8.07
C TYR A 62 -8.68 -8.13 -8.49
N MET A 63 -9.25 -9.18 -7.88
CA MET A 63 -10.63 -9.66 -8.15
C MET A 63 -11.00 -9.84 -9.64
N GLY A 64 -10.06 -10.32 -10.46
CA GLY A 64 -10.30 -10.53 -11.90
C GLY A 64 -10.16 -9.28 -12.76
N PHE A 65 -9.84 -8.12 -12.16
CA PHE A 65 -9.42 -6.92 -12.87
C PHE A 65 -7.89 -6.90 -13.03
N THR A 66 -7.42 -6.60 -14.23
CA THR A 66 -6.02 -6.22 -14.45
C THR A 66 -5.78 -4.81 -13.91
N PHE A 67 -4.52 -4.47 -13.64
CA PHE A 67 -4.16 -3.10 -13.24
C PHE A 67 -4.49 -2.05 -14.30
N ASP A 68 -4.47 -2.40 -15.59
CA ASP A 68 -4.92 -1.51 -16.67
C ASP A 68 -6.41 -1.17 -16.53
N LYS A 69 -7.26 -2.16 -16.27
CA LYS A 69 -8.70 -1.94 -16.06
C LYS A 69 -8.95 -1.13 -14.79
N LEU A 70 -8.26 -1.47 -13.70
CA LEU A 70 -8.36 -0.72 -12.44
C LEU A 70 -7.95 0.75 -12.63
N SER A 71 -6.89 0.99 -13.39
CA SER A 71 -6.42 2.34 -13.72
C SER A 71 -7.45 3.12 -14.55
N ALA A 72 -8.13 2.45 -15.48
CA ALA A 72 -9.19 3.06 -16.29
C ALA A 72 -10.41 3.45 -15.44
N GLU A 73 -10.87 2.58 -14.53
CA GLU A 73 -12.01 2.85 -13.65
C GLU A 73 -11.71 3.98 -12.65
N ILE A 74 -10.50 4.03 -12.12
CA ILE A 74 -10.06 5.09 -11.20
C ILE A 74 -9.72 6.39 -11.94
N GLY A 75 -9.39 6.32 -13.24
CA GLY A 75 -8.90 7.43 -14.04
C GLY A 75 -7.46 7.86 -13.70
N ALA A 76 -6.70 7.00 -13.04
CA ALA A 76 -5.31 7.22 -12.68
C ALA A 76 -4.54 5.90 -12.69
N GLN A 77 -3.26 5.94 -13.04
CA GLN A 77 -2.39 4.76 -13.02
C GLN A 77 -2.43 4.07 -11.65
N VAL A 78 -2.52 2.74 -11.63
CA VAL A 78 -2.40 1.91 -10.43
C VAL A 78 -1.44 0.77 -10.73
N ASP A 79 -0.31 0.74 -10.06
CA ASP A 79 0.73 -0.29 -10.26
C ASP A 79 0.64 -1.40 -9.19
N ALA A 80 0.01 -1.07 -8.06
CA ALA A 80 -0.24 -1.99 -6.97
C ALA A 80 -1.46 -1.58 -6.13
N LEU A 81 -1.97 -2.52 -5.36
CA LEU A 81 -3.03 -2.34 -4.39
C LEU A 81 -2.55 -2.91 -3.05
N LEU A 82 -2.59 -2.08 -2.00
CA LEU A 82 -2.27 -2.45 -0.64
C LEU A 82 -3.58 -2.67 0.12
N GLY A 83 -3.83 -3.93 0.48
CA GLY A 83 -5.05 -4.41 1.14
C GLY A 83 -4.86 -4.72 2.62
N MET A 84 -5.92 -5.24 3.24
CA MET A 84 -6.00 -5.47 4.68
C MET A 84 -5.06 -6.56 5.21
N ASP A 85 -4.62 -7.50 4.36
CA ASP A 85 -3.57 -8.48 4.71
C ASP A 85 -2.25 -7.83 5.15
N LEU A 86 -1.92 -6.66 4.61
CA LEU A 86 -0.72 -5.88 4.97
C LEU A 86 -1.04 -4.63 5.80
N LEU A 87 -2.17 -3.95 5.55
CA LEU A 87 -2.57 -2.76 6.30
C LEU A 87 -2.89 -3.08 7.77
N ALA A 88 -3.52 -4.23 8.05
CA ALA A 88 -3.95 -4.58 9.40
C ALA A 88 -2.82 -5.05 10.32
N GLN A 89 -1.59 -5.22 9.81
CA GLN A 89 -0.45 -5.71 10.60
C GLN A 89 0.07 -4.68 11.61
N THR A 90 -0.33 -3.42 11.47
CA THR A 90 0.08 -2.32 12.36
C THR A 90 -1.02 -1.26 12.47
N THR A 91 -0.92 -0.39 13.46
CA THR A 91 -1.74 0.81 13.53
C THR A 91 -1.17 1.86 12.59
N LEU A 92 -1.93 2.22 11.56
CA LEU A 92 -1.58 3.27 10.61
C LEU A 92 -2.29 4.56 10.97
N LEU A 93 -1.54 5.66 11.02
CA LEU A 93 -2.09 7.02 11.11
C LEU A 93 -1.89 7.70 9.76
N PHE A 94 -3.00 8.00 9.09
CA PHE A 94 -3.00 8.79 7.87
C PHE A 94 -3.21 10.26 8.23
N ASP A 95 -2.16 11.06 8.07
CA ASP A 95 -2.25 12.51 8.20
C ASP A 95 -2.41 13.13 6.81
N VAL A 96 -3.59 13.71 6.55
CA VAL A 96 -3.86 14.40 5.29
C VAL A 96 -3.28 15.79 5.41
N ALA A 97 -2.06 15.97 4.90
CA ALA A 97 -1.46 17.29 4.86
C ALA A 97 -2.37 18.25 4.07
N HIS A 98 -2.93 19.25 4.74
CA HIS A 98 -3.55 20.39 4.07
C HIS A 98 -2.50 21.03 3.16
N ARG A 99 -2.69 20.92 1.84
CA ARG A 99 -1.94 21.77 0.92
C ARG A 99 -2.47 23.20 1.11
N THR A 100 -1.64 24.04 1.72
CA THR A 100 -1.78 25.51 1.64
C THR A 100 -1.36 25.99 0.27
#